data_AF-A0A518C2D7-F1
#
_entry.id   AF-A0A518C2D7-F1
#
_cell.length_a   1.000
_cell.length_b   1.000
_cell.length_c   1.000
_cell.angle_alpha   90.00
_cell.angle_beta   90.00
_cell.angle_gamma   90.00
#
_symmetry.space_group_name_H-M   'P 1'
#
loop_
_entity.id
_entity.type
_entity.pdbx_description
1 polymer ?
#
loop_
_entity_poly.entity_id
_entity_poly.type
_entity_poly.pdbx_seq_one_letter_code
_entity_poly.pdbx_strand_id
1 'polypeptide(L)' 'MLGVARHSETDEPLVVYRKDYGDKSLWVRPLAMFIESVIVDGQEVPRFEYLGPESF' A
#
# COMPACT_ATOMS: atom_id res chain seq x y z
N MET A 1 1.57 -6.95 1.45
CA MET A 1 1.34 -6.09 2.65
C MET A 1 1.82 -6.84 3.89
N LEU A 2 2.41 -6.16 4.88
CA LEU A 2 2.84 -6.78 6.14
C LEU A 2 1.89 -6.47 7.30
N GLY A 3 1.27 -5.29 7.32
CA GLY A 3 0.29 -4.92 8.34
C GLY A 3 -0.07 -3.44 8.30
N VAL A 4 -0.92 -3.03 9.24
CA VAL A 4 -1.24 -1.61 9.51
C VAL A 4 -0.58 -1.21 10.83
N ALA A 5 0.12 -0.08 10.84
CA ALA A 5 0.73 0.55 12.02
C ALA A 5 0.06 1.90 12.30
N ARG A 6 0.38 2.52 13.44
CA ARG A 6 -0.05 3.87 13.80
C ARG A 6 1.16 4.80 13.87
N HIS A 7 1.04 5.97 13.25
CA HIS A 7 2.04 7.02 13.38
C HIS A 7 2.03 7.55 14.82
N SER A 8 3.15 7.49 15.54
CA SER A 8 3.20 7.77 16.98
C SER A 8 2.77 9.20 17.37
N GLU A 9 3.08 10.17 16.52
CA GLU A 9 2.86 11.58 16.76
C GLU A 9 1.46 12.05 16.36
N THR A 10 0.81 11.37 15.42
CA THR A 10 -0.48 11.80 14.84
C THR A 10 -1.60 10.79 15.01
N ASP A 11 -1.29 9.58 15.46
CA ASP A 11 -2.16 8.39 15.50
C ASP A 11 -2.75 8.01 14.13
N GLU A 12 -2.20 8.52 13.03
CA GLU A 12 -2.66 8.23 11.68
C GLU A 12 -2.34 6.77 11.30
N PRO A 13 -3.30 6.00 10.75
CA PRO A 13 -3.05 4.64 10.30
C PRO A 13 -2.16 4.61 9.05
N LEU A 14 -1.11 3.80 9.07
CA LEU A 14 -0.17 3.60 7.98
C LEU A 14 -0.14 2.13 7.55
N VAL A 15 -0.02 1.85 6.25
CA VAL A 15 0.25 0.51 5.73
C VAL A 15 1.75 0.29 5.67
N VAL A 16 2.22 -0.80 6.28
CA VAL A 16 3.61 -1.28 6.19
C VAL A 16 3.66 -2.38 5.12
N TYR A 17 4.54 -2.23 4.11
CA TYR A 17 4.71 -3.22 3.05
C TYR A 17 6.15 -3.29 2.56
N ARG A 18 6.45 -4.35 1.79
CA ARG A 18 7.73 -4.54 1.13
C ARG A 18 7.54 -4.37 -0.38
N LYS A 19 8.45 -3.66 -1.03
CA LYS A 19 8.47 -3.60 -2.49
C LYS A 19 8.85 -4.96 -3.06
N ASP A 20 8.25 -5.35 -4.18
CA ASP A 20 8.66 -6.54 -4.95
C ASP A 20 9.86 -6.27 -5.87
N TYR A 21 10.19 -4.99 -6.11
CA TYR A 21 11.32 -4.55 -6.93
C TYR A 21 12.47 -3.91 -6.12
N GLY A 22 13.62 -3.78 -6.76
CA GLY A 22 14.81 -3.10 -6.23
C GLY A 22 15.40 -3.80 -5.00
N ASP A 23 15.74 -3.02 -3.98
CA ASP A 23 16.34 -3.47 -2.71
C ASP A 23 15.35 -4.22 -1.78
N LYS A 24 14.10 -4.40 -2.21
CA LYS A 24 13.03 -4.99 -1.40
C LYS A 24 12.92 -4.35 0.00
N SER A 25 13.12 -3.03 0.11
CA SER A 25 13.02 -2.31 1.38
C SER A 25 11.59 -2.25 1.93
N LEU A 26 11.49 -1.92 3.22
CA LEU A 26 10.23 -1.67 3.93
C LEU A 26 9.78 -0.23 3.73
N TRP A 27 8.50 -0.08 3.37
CA TRP A 27 7.88 1.21 3.08
C TRP A 27 6.63 1.38 3.93
N VAL A 28 6.32 2.64 4.26
CA VAL A 28 5.08 3.05 4.91
C VAL A 28 4.34 4.06 4.05
N ARG A 29 3.01 4.00 4.06
CA ARG A 29 2.13 4.95 3.38
C ARG A 29 0.85 5.16 4.19
N PRO A 30 0.24 6.36 4.22
CA PRO A 30 -1.07 6.55 4.82
C PRO A 30 -2.10 5.53 4.32
N LEU A 31 -2.85 4.93 5.23
CA LEU A 31 -3.86 3.92 4.89
C LEU A 31 -4.90 4.51 3.92
N ALA A 32 -5.34 5.75 4.16
CA ALA A 32 -6.27 6.44 3.28
C ALA A 32 -5.74 6.51 1.84
N MET A 33 -4.47 6.88 1.66
CA MET A 33 -3.84 6.91 0.33
C MET A 33 -3.58 5.53 -0.24
N PHE A 34 -3.46 4.49 0.58
CA PHE A 34 -3.24 3.13 0.10
C PHE A 34 -4.52 2.52 -0.50
N ILE A 35 -5.67 2.79 0.11
CA ILE A 35 -6.97 2.25 -0.32
C ILE A 35 -7.72 3.15 -1.31
N GLU A 36 -7.21 4.34 -1.59
CA GLU A 36 -7.87 5.27 -2.51
C GLU A 36 -7.87 4.75 -3.95
N SER A 37 -8.83 5.26 -4.74
CA SER A 37 -8.80 5.09 -6.19
C SER A 37 -8.04 6.25 -6.85
N VAL A 38 -7.47 5.98 -8.02
CA VAL A 38 -6.72 6.93 -8.83
C VAL A 38 -7.14 6.84 -10.28
N ILE A 39 -6.91 7.91 -11.03
CA ILE A 39 -7.11 7.91 -12.48
C ILE A 39 -5.85 7.41 -13.17
N VAL A 40 -5.95 6.32 -13.92
CA VAL A 40 -4.91 5.78 -14.81
C VAL A 40 -5.52 5.62 -16.19
N ASP A 41 -4.92 6.23 -17.21
CA ASP A 41 -5.43 6.21 -18.60
C ASP A 41 -6.92 6.61 -18.73
N GLY A 42 -7.37 7.55 -17.90
CA GLY A 42 -8.75 8.04 -17.88
C GLY A 42 -9.75 7.14 -17.15
N GLN A 43 -9.30 6.03 -16.55
CA GLN A 43 -10.13 5.12 -15.76
C GLN A 43 -9.84 5.25 -14.27
N GLU A 44 -10.90 5.22 -13.45
CA GLU A 44 -10.77 5.15 -12.00
C GLU A 44 -10.50 3.71 -11.55
N VAL A 45 -9.33 3.49 -10.95
CA VAL A 45 -8.86 2.17 -10.50
C VAL A 45 -8.31 2.25 -9.07
N PRO A 46 -8.37 1.16 -8.27
CA PRO A 46 -7.71 1.13 -6.97
C PRO A 46 -6.22 1.44 -7.10
N ARG A 47 -5.66 2.24 -6.20
CA ARG A 47 -4.22 2.55 -6.23
C ARG A 47 -3.37 1.28 -6.06
N PHE A 48 -3.83 0.36 -5.22
CA PHE A 48 -3.20 -0.94 -5.01
C PHE A 48 -4.27 -2.04 -5.13
N GLU A 49 -3.97 -3.06 -5.93
CA GLU A 49 -4.83 -4.21 -6.15
C GLU A 49 -4.20 -5.46 -5.53
N TYR A 50 -5.02 -6.30 -4.89
CA TYR A 50 -4.58 -7.57 -4.34
C TYR A 50 -4.65 -8.66 -5.42
N LEU A 51 -3.49 -9.16 -5.84
CA LEU A 51 -3.36 -10.16 -6.91
C LEU A 51 -3.55 -11.62 -6.44
N GLY A 52 -3.93 -11.85 -5.18
CA GLY A 52 -3.98 -13.18 -4.58
C GLY A 52 -2.65 -13.64 -3.98
N PRO A 53 -2.60 -14.84 -3.38
CA PRO A 53 -1.34 -15.45 -2.96
C PRO A 53 -0.49 -15.80 -4.20
N GLU A 54 0.84 -15.66 -4.10
CA GLU A 54 1.74 -16.22 -5.11
C GLU A 54 1.45 -17.72 -5.26
N SER A 55 1.17 -18.15 -6.49
CA SER A 55 1.09 -19.57 -6.83
C SER A 55 2.52 -20.07 -7.03
N PHE A 56 2.95 -21.02 -6.20
CA PHE A 56 4.22 -21.75 -6.37
C PHE A 56 4.06 -22.92 -7.35
#